data_AF-A0A2N3HV26-F1
#
_entry.id   AF-A0A2N3HV26-F1
#
_cell.length_a   1.000
_cell.length_b   1.000
_cell.length_c   1.000
_cell.angle_alpha   90.00
_cell.angle_beta   90.00
_cell.angle_gamma   90.00
#
_symmetry.space_group_name_H-M   'P 1'
#
loop_
_entity.id
_entity.type
_entity.pdbx_description
1 polymer ?
#
loop_
_entity_poly.entity_id
_entity_poly.type
_entity_poly.pdbx_seq_one_letter_code
_entity_poly.pdbx_strand_id
1 'polypeptide(L)'
;MHKPSFTHKYLLLIISLSLCLNACGSDSDSDKETAGANDTPIATNDNLTVLEDSFSGKSNQLTVSDNDEIGKDGGDGEDYSLLANAINGEVREISDGVFEYVPDADFNGTDSFKYTITDVDGDTDEASVSVTVTVNAVVSAPTLADFNNIDPNNPSFVSINNTTPEGKKWVKMESMSDEFSTWDTNKWFKSTWNYGVPVFMSQSDDNSGVSDGNLWIKASLNESNADGRWFQTARIHSKAETNYPMYTEARIKTAHISAFNTYWLNNGNSTDRDEIDIIENNSKPSCGCQPDFAVQMNSQYFHADSDKTPVEIRDEDNFLNTNLSGANPLKGVKWNEDYHTFGVWWKDEKNIQFYLDGEPAGKVVVGHDRSGTTYPDREFTRDLEIIFDLWTNEANWLGGLALKSDLADDAINTMRVDWVRTWKLVEE
;
A
#
# COMPACT_ATOMS: atom_id res chain seq x y z
N MET A 1 -9.19 -52.92 1.86
CA MET A 1 -9.13 -52.73 3.33
C MET A 1 -10.51 -52.28 3.79
N HIS A 2 -11.17 -53.04 4.66
CA HIS A 2 -12.55 -52.85 5.13
C HIS A 2 -12.54 -52.84 6.68
N LYS A 3 -13.27 -51.89 7.29
CA LYS A 3 -13.71 -51.88 8.71
C LYS A 3 -14.60 -53.13 9.01
N PRO A 4 -14.81 -53.58 10.27
CA PRO A 4 -15.80 -53.00 11.24
C PRO A 4 -15.33 -53.02 12.74
N SER A 5 -15.75 -52.08 13.60
CA SER A 5 -16.95 -52.04 14.50
C SER A 5 -16.98 -53.08 15.64
N PHE A 6 -17.10 -52.59 16.88
CA PHE A 6 -17.46 -53.36 18.07
C PHE A 6 -18.65 -52.70 18.80
N THR A 7 -19.70 -53.48 18.98
CA THR A 7 -20.85 -53.25 19.88
C THR A 7 -20.76 -54.22 21.06
N HIS A 8 -21.26 -53.84 22.23
CA HIS A 8 -22.22 -54.58 23.08
C HIS A 8 -22.23 -54.08 24.54
N LYS A 9 -23.40 -53.77 25.09
CA LYS A 9 -24.10 -54.62 26.08
C LYS A 9 -25.39 -53.96 26.60
N TYR A 10 -26.50 -54.68 26.44
CA TYR A 10 -27.72 -54.54 27.26
C TYR A 10 -27.80 -55.73 28.22
N LEU A 11 -28.28 -55.50 29.44
CA LEU A 11 -28.80 -56.55 30.33
C LEU A 11 -30.03 -56.04 31.10
N LEU A 12 -31.14 -56.76 30.96
CA LEU A 12 -32.45 -56.62 31.64
C LEU A 12 -32.38 -56.97 33.13
N LEU A 13 -33.28 -56.39 33.97
CA LEU A 13 -34.21 -57.18 34.81
C LEU A 13 -35.37 -56.36 35.48
N ILE A 14 -36.60 -56.59 34.99
CA ILE A 14 -37.92 -56.87 35.63
C ILE A 14 -38.21 -56.45 37.11
N ILE A 15 -39.41 -55.89 37.41
CA ILE A 15 -40.49 -56.46 38.30
C ILE A 15 -41.52 -55.44 38.88
N SER A 16 -42.80 -55.72 38.56
CA SER A 16 -44.06 -55.59 39.33
C SER A 16 -44.83 -54.26 39.50
N LEU A 17 -46.15 -54.47 39.53
CA LEU A 17 -47.29 -53.58 39.39
C LEU A 17 -48.22 -53.77 40.62
N SER A 18 -48.68 -52.67 41.25
CA SER A 18 -49.87 -52.50 42.13
C SER A 18 -49.57 -51.49 43.25
N LEU A 19 -50.43 -50.59 43.74
CA LEU A 19 -51.87 -50.32 43.61
C LEU A 19 -52.15 -48.89 44.18
N CYS A 20 -53.04 -48.14 43.53
CA CYS A 20 -53.97 -47.10 44.03
C CYS A 20 -53.51 -45.96 44.97
N LEU A 21 -53.76 -44.69 44.59
CA LEU A 21 -55.00 -43.94 44.92
C LEU A 21 -54.98 -42.51 44.32
N ASN A 22 -56.17 -42.04 43.97
CA ASN A 22 -56.52 -40.74 43.37
C ASN A 22 -55.95 -39.50 44.09
N ALA A 23 -55.49 -38.52 43.31
CA ALA A 23 -56.03 -37.16 43.33
C ALA A 23 -55.71 -36.46 42.00
N CYS A 24 -56.74 -35.94 41.36
CA CYS A 24 -56.65 -35.14 40.13
C CYS A 24 -56.00 -33.79 40.43
N GLY A 25 -54.97 -33.44 39.67
CA GLY A 25 -54.37 -32.12 39.63
C GLY A 25 -53.64 -32.00 38.30
N SER A 26 -54.12 -31.11 37.43
CA SER A 26 -53.55 -30.82 36.13
C SER A 26 -52.14 -30.24 36.28
N ASP A 27 -51.10 -31.04 36.04
CA ASP A 27 -49.76 -30.53 35.79
C ASP A 27 -49.56 -30.40 34.28
N SER A 28 -49.73 -29.17 33.81
CA SER A 28 -49.09 -28.70 32.59
C SER A 28 -47.59 -28.65 32.86
N ASP A 29 -46.86 -29.66 32.41
CA ASP A 29 -45.41 -29.60 32.29
C ASP A 29 -45.10 -28.62 31.15
N SER A 30 -45.02 -27.34 31.51
CA SER A 30 -44.42 -26.34 30.65
C SER A 30 -42.92 -26.60 30.67
N ASP A 31 -42.39 -27.13 29.56
CA ASP A 31 -41.02 -26.87 29.15
C ASP A 31 -40.81 -25.37 29.29
N LYS A 32 -40.16 -24.98 30.38
CA LYS A 32 -39.72 -23.61 30.60
C LYS A 32 -38.47 -23.44 29.75
N GLU A 33 -38.68 -23.30 28.46
CA GLU A 33 -37.79 -22.53 27.61
C GLU A 33 -37.65 -21.19 28.33
N THR A 34 -36.48 -20.98 28.93
CA THR A 34 -36.12 -19.66 29.45
C THR A 34 -36.10 -18.77 28.23
N ALA A 35 -37.19 -18.06 27.97
CA ALA A 35 -37.16 -16.86 27.16
C ALA A 35 -35.97 -16.06 27.67
N GLY A 36 -34.95 -15.88 26.83
CA GLY A 36 -33.91 -14.88 27.10
C GLY A 36 -34.63 -13.60 27.48
N ALA A 37 -34.18 -12.91 28.53
CA ALA A 37 -34.71 -11.59 28.77
C ALA A 37 -34.39 -10.78 27.50
N ASN A 38 -35.42 -10.29 26.81
CA ASN A 38 -35.32 -9.31 25.74
C ASN A 38 -34.53 -8.12 26.30
N ASP A 39 -33.29 -7.99 25.84
CA ASP A 39 -32.27 -7.09 26.36
C ASP A 39 -32.07 -6.01 25.29
N THR A 40 -32.30 -4.74 25.61
CA THR A 40 -32.19 -3.68 24.62
C THR A 40 -30.73 -3.40 24.27
N PRO A 41 -30.40 -3.09 23.00
CA PRO A 41 -29.06 -2.64 22.62
C PRO A 41 -28.61 -1.39 23.39
N ILE A 42 -27.29 -1.21 23.47
CA ILE A 42 -26.65 -0.02 24.04
C ILE A 42 -25.58 0.46 23.05
N ALA A 43 -25.78 1.64 22.49
CA ALA A 43 -24.81 2.30 21.62
C ALA A 43 -24.04 3.40 22.38
N THR A 44 -22.73 3.47 22.18
CA THR A 44 -21.83 4.41 22.83
C THR A 44 -21.20 5.34 21.79
N ASN A 45 -21.23 6.66 22.05
CA ASN A 45 -20.63 7.63 21.12
C ASN A 45 -19.14 7.39 20.85
N ASP A 46 -18.76 7.58 19.59
CA ASP A 46 -17.39 7.39 19.11
C ASP A 46 -16.70 8.69 18.69
N ASN A 47 -15.40 8.56 18.44
CA ASN A 47 -14.60 9.62 17.86
C ASN A 47 -13.73 9.07 16.74
N LEU A 48 -13.66 9.80 15.64
CA LEU A 48 -12.78 9.51 14.51
C LEU A 48 -11.95 10.76 14.20
N THR A 49 -10.65 10.60 13.94
CA THR A 49 -9.79 11.68 13.45
C THR A 49 -9.26 11.29 12.08
N VAL A 50 -9.46 12.15 11.08
CA VAL A 50 -8.96 11.96 9.72
C VAL A 50 -8.17 13.19 9.28
N LEU A 51 -7.38 13.02 8.21
CA LEU A 51 -6.72 14.15 7.55
C LEU A 51 -7.66 14.83 6.56
N GLU A 52 -7.49 16.14 6.36
CA GLU A 52 -8.12 16.84 5.23
C GLU A 52 -7.70 16.17 3.92
N ASP A 53 -8.60 16.18 2.94
CA ASP A 53 -8.39 15.58 1.61
C ASP A 53 -7.89 14.13 1.64
N SER A 54 -8.21 13.40 2.71
CA SER A 54 -8.05 11.95 2.78
C SER A 54 -9.12 11.27 1.95
N PHE A 55 -8.77 10.12 1.37
CA PHE A 55 -9.67 9.31 0.56
C PHE A 55 -10.06 8.03 1.32
N SER A 56 -10.92 7.21 0.72
CA SER A 56 -11.29 5.89 1.25
C SER A 56 -10.06 5.06 1.61
N GLY A 57 -10.16 4.30 2.71
CA GLY A 57 -9.11 3.46 3.26
C GLY A 57 -9.21 3.35 4.78
N LYS A 58 -8.52 2.37 5.37
CA LYS A 58 -8.55 2.08 6.81
C LYS A 58 -8.21 3.27 7.70
N SER A 59 -7.43 4.25 7.22
CA SER A 59 -7.17 5.49 7.96
C SER A 59 -8.42 6.33 8.24
N ASN A 60 -9.47 6.12 7.46
CA ASN A 60 -10.73 6.85 7.48
C ASN A 60 -11.88 6.02 8.07
N GLN A 61 -11.57 4.86 8.64
CA GLN A 61 -12.54 3.91 9.17
C GLN A 61 -12.53 3.89 10.70
N LEU A 62 -13.69 3.60 11.30
CA LEU A 62 -13.79 3.19 12.70
C LEU A 62 -14.70 1.96 12.84
N THR A 63 -14.40 1.13 13.83
CA THR A 63 -15.26 0.03 14.26
C THR A 63 -16.07 0.51 15.47
N VAL A 64 -17.35 0.83 15.28
CA VAL A 64 -18.24 1.29 16.36
C VAL A 64 -18.69 0.12 17.25
N SER A 65 -18.64 -1.11 16.71
CA SER A 65 -18.98 -2.31 17.46
C SER A 65 -17.97 -2.67 18.57
N ASP A 66 -16.82 -1.99 18.64
CA ASP A 66 -15.81 -2.22 19.69
C ASP A 66 -16.28 -1.78 21.08
N ASN A 67 -17.25 -0.86 21.17
CA ASN A 67 -17.74 -0.24 22.41
C ASN A 67 -19.27 -0.28 22.56
N ASP A 68 -19.95 -1.04 21.71
CA ASP A 68 -21.40 -1.22 21.72
C ASP A 68 -21.80 -2.60 22.23
N GLU A 69 -23.01 -2.71 22.80
CA GLU A 69 -23.58 -3.98 23.28
C GLU A 69 -24.90 -4.27 22.56
N ILE A 70 -24.93 -5.34 21.76
CA ILE A 70 -26.12 -5.76 20.99
C ILE A 70 -27.25 -6.37 21.84
N GLY A 71 -26.98 -6.68 23.12
CA GLY A 71 -27.90 -7.46 23.96
C GLY A 71 -27.56 -8.96 24.01
N LYS A 72 -28.30 -9.73 24.83
CA LYS A 72 -28.05 -11.17 25.08
C LYS A 72 -28.88 -12.10 24.20
N ASP A 73 -29.95 -11.59 23.63
CA ASP A 73 -30.79 -12.18 22.58
C ASP A 73 -30.07 -12.20 21.23
N GLY A 74 -29.17 -11.25 20.99
CA GLY A 74 -28.24 -11.22 19.86
C GLY A 74 -28.73 -10.36 18.69
N GLY A 75 -27.89 -10.24 17.67
CA GLY A 75 -28.13 -9.40 16.50
C GLY A 75 -29.11 -9.96 15.46
N ASP A 76 -29.64 -9.09 14.60
CA ASP A 76 -30.52 -9.46 13.48
C ASP A 76 -29.74 -9.85 12.20
N GLY A 77 -28.42 -9.64 12.19
CA GLY A 77 -27.51 -9.98 11.10
C GLY A 77 -27.09 -8.80 10.22
N GLU A 78 -27.75 -7.64 10.34
CA GLU A 78 -27.28 -6.32 9.89
C GLU A 78 -27.48 -5.36 11.08
N ASP A 79 -26.71 -5.61 12.12
CA ASP A 79 -26.93 -5.05 13.45
C ASP A 79 -26.76 -3.53 13.46
N TYR A 80 -25.99 -2.97 12.52
CA TYR A 80 -25.71 -1.54 12.42
C TYR A 80 -26.27 -0.94 11.12
N SER A 81 -26.63 0.34 11.18
CA SER A 81 -27.01 1.09 9.99
C SER A 81 -26.76 2.58 10.14
N LEU A 82 -26.39 3.24 9.04
CA LEU A 82 -26.25 4.71 8.99
C LEU A 82 -27.62 5.39 9.14
N LEU A 83 -27.79 6.16 10.22
CA LEU A 83 -29.03 6.90 10.49
C LEU A 83 -29.02 8.30 9.90
N ALA A 84 -27.91 9.03 10.05
CA ALA A 84 -27.74 10.38 9.52
C ALA A 84 -26.30 10.59 9.07
N ASN A 85 -26.14 11.03 7.82
CA ASN A 85 -24.82 11.33 7.27
C ASN A 85 -24.22 12.62 7.87
N ALA A 86 -22.92 12.77 7.70
CA ALA A 86 -22.19 13.99 7.98
C ALA A 86 -22.57 15.14 7.04
N ILE A 87 -22.23 16.37 7.42
CA ILE A 87 -22.55 17.57 6.62
C ILE A 87 -21.43 17.93 5.65
N ASN A 88 -20.17 17.70 6.03
CA ASN A 88 -18.98 18.12 5.29
C ASN A 88 -18.10 16.91 4.92
N GLY A 89 -18.74 15.77 4.70
CA GLY A 89 -18.11 14.54 4.26
C GLY A 89 -19.17 13.47 3.99
N GLU A 90 -18.73 12.39 3.37
CA GLU A 90 -19.57 11.25 3.04
C GLU A 90 -19.25 10.07 3.96
N VAL A 91 -20.27 9.59 4.67
CA VAL A 91 -20.20 8.37 5.48
C VAL A 91 -20.81 7.20 4.75
N ARG A 92 -20.10 6.07 4.79
CA ARG A 92 -20.59 4.77 4.30
C ARG A 92 -20.29 3.69 5.33
N GLU A 93 -21.21 2.75 5.46
CA GLU A 93 -20.95 1.51 6.19
C GLU A 93 -20.28 0.53 5.25
N ILE A 94 -19.05 0.12 5.58
CA ILE A 94 -18.24 -0.75 4.72
C ILE A 94 -18.34 -2.23 5.11
N SER A 95 -18.68 -2.49 6.36
CA SER A 95 -19.11 -3.78 6.90
C SER A 95 -19.93 -3.51 8.15
N ASP A 96 -20.74 -4.47 8.57
CA ASP A 96 -21.59 -4.35 9.76
C ASP A 96 -20.78 -3.86 10.99
N GLY A 97 -21.15 -2.68 11.50
CA GLY A 97 -20.47 -2.01 12.63
C GLY A 97 -19.15 -1.31 12.30
N VAL A 98 -18.82 -1.13 11.02
CA VAL A 98 -17.62 -0.42 10.56
C VAL A 98 -17.99 0.67 9.55
N PHE A 99 -17.73 1.91 9.94
CA PHE A 99 -18.05 3.09 9.14
C PHE A 99 -16.78 3.74 8.60
N GLU A 100 -16.85 4.21 7.36
CA GLU A 100 -15.83 5.03 6.69
C GLU A 100 -16.35 6.46 6.50
N TYR A 101 -15.50 7.45 6.78
CA TYR A 101 -15.78 8.87 6.54
C TYR A 101 -14.76 9.45 5.55
N VAL A 102 -15.23 10.01 4.44
CA VAL A 102 -14.41 10.76 3.48
C VAL A 102 -14.77 12.25 3.57
N PRO A 103 -13.86 13.14 4.01
CA PRO A 103 -14.15 14.57 4.08
C PRO A 103 -14.42 15.16 2.69
N ASP A 104 -15.27 16.18 2.64
CA ASP A 104 -15.36 17.04 1.45
C ASP A 104 -14.02 17.73 1.20
N ALA A 105 -13.71 17.99 -0.07
CA ALA A 105 -12.47 18.68 -0.45
C ALA A 105 -12.33 20.03 0.30
N ASP A 106 -11.12 20.31 0.77
CA ASP A 106 -10.75 21.49 1.56
C ASP A 106 -11.48 21.64 2.93
N PHE A 107 -12.29 20.65 3.35
CA PHE A 107 -12.93 20.70 4.66
C PHE A 107 -11.93 20.38 5.78
N ASN A 108 -11.94 21.21 6.81
CA ASN A 108 -11.26 20.98 8.07
C ASN A 108 -12.12 21.49 9.23
N GLY A 109 -11.99 20.86 10.40
CA GLY A 109 -12.81 21.14 11.57
C GLY A 109 -13.55 19.90 12.07
N THR A 110 -14.66 20.10 12.75
CA THR A 110 -15.46 19.01 13.33
C THR A 110 -16.69 18.73 12.48
N ASP A 111 -16.98 17.46 12.27
CA ASP A 111 -18.21 16.95 11.66
C ASP A 111 -18.82 15.87 12.55
N SER A 112 -20.02 15.39 12.22
CA SER A 112 -20.63 14.30 12.97
C SER A 112 -21.66 13.55 12.15
N PHE A 113 -21.75 12.25 12.37
CA PHE A 113 -22.82 11.42 11.84
C PHE A 113 -23.44 10.57 12.95
N LYS A 114 -24.57 9.92 12.64
CA LYS A 114 -25.27 9.02 13.58
C LYS A 114 -25.51 7.67 12.95
N TYR A 115 -25.47 6.63 13.77
CA TYR A 115 -25.85 5.28 13.41
C TYR A 115 -26.87 4.72 14.41
N THR A 116 -27.52 3.64 14.01
CA THR A 116 -28.47 2.86 14.82
C THR A 116 -27.93 1.44 14.97
N ILE A 117 -28.07 0.87 16.16
CA ILE A 117 -27.87 -0.56 16.45
C ILE A 117 -29.24 -1.23 16.61
N THR A 118 -29.44 -2.44 16.07
CA THR A 118 -30.72 -3.19 16.10
C THR A 118 -30.51 -4.65 16.49
N ASP A 119 -31.22 -5.15 17.49
CA ASP A 119 -31.17 -6.58 17.88
C ASP A 119 -32.17 -7.46 17.09
N VAL A 120 -32.12 -8.77 17.36
CA VAL A 120 -32.98 -9.79 16.74
C VAL A 120 -34.47 -9.60 16.98
N ASP A 121 -34.85 -8.92 18.06
CA ASP A 121 -36.25 -8.64 18.43
C ASP A 121 -36.73 -7.28 17.89
N GLY A 122 -35.83 -6.51 17.28
CA GLY A 122 -36.06 -5.22 16.64
C GLY A 122 -35.98 -4.03 17.60
N ASP A 123 -35.42 -4.21 18.80
CA ASP A 123 -35.11 -3.10 19.68
C ASP A 123 -33.85 -2.37 19.17
N THR A 124 -33.81 -1.06 19.42
CA THR A 124 -32.81 -0.18 18.81
C THR A 124 -32.21 0.81 19.81
N ASP A 125 -30.95 1.17 19.61
CA ASP A 125 -30.32 2.36 20.22
C ASP A 125 -29.58 3.20 19.16
N GLU A 126 -29.28 4.46 19.48
CA GLU A 126 -28.57 5.39 18.58
C GLU A 126 -27.32 5.96 19.24
N ALA A 127 -26.24 6.08 18.47
CA ALA A 127 -25.06 6.83 18.89
C ALA A 127 -24.57 7.78 17.80
N SER A 128 -23.72 8.71 18.21
CA SER A 128 -23.08 9.69 17.33
C SER A 128 -21.58 9.47 17.27
N VAL A 129 -21.03 9.63 16.08
CA VAL A 129 -19.58 9.65 15.85
C VAL A 129 -19.16 11.09 15.65
N SER A 130 -18.28 11.60 16.51
CA SER A 130 -17.66 12.91 16.36
C SER A 130 -16.41 12.78 15.48
N VAL A 131 -16.42 13.39 14.30
CA VAL A 131 -15.29 13.36 13.37
C VAL A 131 -14.49 14.64 13.49
N THR A 132 -13.18 14.53 13.73
CA THR A 132 -12.24 15.65 13.69
C THR A 132 -11.41 15.55 12.41
N VAL A 133 -11.64 16.46 11.48
CA VAL A 133 -10.87 16.58 10.24
C VAL A 133 -9.74 17.57 10.47
N THR A 134 -8.51 17.05 10.45
CA THR A 134 -7.30 17.81 10.76
C THR A 134 -6.54 18.13 9.50
N VAL A 135 -6.05 19.37 9.41
CA VAL A 135 -5.07 19.73 8.39
C VAL A 135 -3.73 19.15 8.81
N ASN A 136 -2.93 18.68 7.84
CA ASN A 136 -1.51 18.43 8.14
C ASN A 136 -0.94 19.73 8.70
N ALA A 137 -0.15 19.62 9.79
CA ALA A 137 0.43 20.80 10.41
C ALA A 137 1.11 21.66 9.33
N VAL A 138 0.70 22.93 9.22
CA VAL A 138 1.39 23.92 8.39
C VAL A 138 2.72 24.19 9.06
N VAL A 139 3.68 23.29 8.83
CA VAL A 139 5.06 23.53 9.16
C VAL A 139 5.58 24.66 8.29
N SER A 140 6.52 25.41 8.84
CA SER A 140 7.32 26.35 8.07
C SER A 140 7.90 25.67 6.83
N ALA A 141 7.93 26.39 5.70
CA ALA A 141 8.59 25.94 4.50
C ALA A 141 10.03 25.47 4.83
N PRO A 142 10.51 24.40 4.19
CA PRO A 142 11.82 23.85 4.51
C PRO A 142 12.92 24.86 4.23
N THR A 143 13.99 24.78 5.01
CA THR A 143 15.18 25.61 4.88
C THR A 143 16.33 24.78 4.31
N LEU A 144 17.36 25.46 3.80
CA LEU A 144 18.58 24.79 3.33
C LEU A 144 19.26 23.99 4.46
N ALA A 145 19.09 24.39 5.72
CA ALA A 145 19.65 23.67 6.86
C ALA A 145 19.00 22.28 7.02
N ASP A 146 17.70 22.16 6.73
CA ASP A 146 16.97 20.90 6.89
C ASP A 146 17.51 19.84 5.91
N PHE A 147 17.71 20.22 4.63
CA PHE A 147 18.31 19.34 3.61
C PHE A 147 19.76 18.95 3.89
N ASN A 148 20.51 19.77 4.65
CA ASN A 148 21.91 19.48 4.99
C ASN A 148 22.05 18.58 6.24
N ASN A 149 20.96 18.34 6.98
CA ASN A 149 20.98 17.63 8.26
C ASN A 149 20.00 16.44 8.28
N ILE A 150 19.88 15.73 7.16
CA ILE A 150 19.07 14.50 7.09
C ILE A 150 19.66 13.41 8.00
N ASP A 151 18.87 12.90 8.94
CA ASP A 151 19.23 11.76 9.78
C ASP A 151 18.94 10.44 9.02
N PRO A 152 19.97 9.65 8.66
CA PRO A 152 19.80 8.40 7.91
C PRO A 152 19.08 7.29 8.68
N ASN A 153 18.83 7.48 9.98
CA ASN A 153 18.06 6.53 10.79
C ASN A 153 16.54 6.69 10.64
N ASN A 154 16.10 7.79 10.05
CA ASN A 154 14.69 8.10 9.82
C ASN A 154 14.42 8.34 8.33
N PRO A 155 13.18 8.18 7.85
CA PRO A 155 12.78 8.69 6.54
C PRO A 155 13.23 10.13 6.30
N SER A 156 13.69 10.48 5.09
CA SER A 156 14.22 11.83 4.83
C SER A 156 13.20 12.93 5.13
N PHE A 157 11.92 12.69 4.86
CA PHE A 157 10.85 13.65 5.18
C PHE A 157 10.76 13.95 6.68
N VAL A 158 11.09 13.02 7.58
CA VAL A 158 11.06 13.27 9.04
C VAL A 158 12.04 14.36 9.46
N SER A 159 13.21 14.41 8.80
CA SER A 159 14.23 15.43 9.08
C SER A 159 13.86 16.81 8.53
N ILE A 160 13.03 16.86 7.48
CA ILE A 160 12.64 18.10 6.79
C ILE A 160 11.33 18.66 7.37
N ASN A 161 10.33 17.79 7.41
CA ASN A 161 9.00 18.06 7.88
C ASN A 161 8.42 16.78 8.49
N ASN A 162 8.53 16.65 9.81
CA ASN A 162 8.03 15.47 10.50
C ASN A 162 6.50 15.42 10.51
N THR A 163 5.94 14.64 9.58
CA THR A 163 4.52 14.29 9.50
C THR A 163 4.25 12.87 9.99
N THR A 164 5.11 12.32 10.87
CA THR A 164 4.84 11.02 11.50
C THR A 164 3.58 11.13 12.36
N PRO A 165 2.60 10.21 12.23
CA PRO A 165 1.38 10.27 13.03
C PRO A 165 1.66 10.21 14.53
N GLU A 166 0.83 10.88 15.33
CA GLU A 166 0.97 10.88 16.79
C GLU A 166 0.93 9.46 17.36
N GLY A 167 1.79 9.19 18.35
CA GLY A 167 1.93 7.87 18.97
C GLY A 167 2.57 6.81 18.08
N LYS A 168 3.10 7.18 16.91
CA LYS A 168 3.83 6.28 16.00
C LYS A 168 5.30 6.64 15.88
N LYS A 169 6.10 5.64 15.52
CA LYS A 169 7.53 5.80 15.18
C LYS A 169 7.94 4.94 14.00
N TRP A 170 9.03 5.35 13.34
CA TRP A 170 9.65 4.60 12.25
C TRP A 170 10.72 3.64 12.79
N VAL A 171 10.60 2.36 12.44
CA VAL A 171 11.60 1.34 12.76
C VAL A 171 12.20 0.81 11.47
N LYS A 172 13.53 0.95 11.34
CA LYS A 172 14.27 0.52 10.14
C LYS A 172 14.15 -0.99 9.93
N MET A 173 13.84 -1.38 8.70
CA MET A 173 13.74 -2.76 8.24
C MET A 173 15.06 -3.15 7.56
N GLU A 174 15.98 -3.72 8.34
CA GLU A 174 17.34 -4.06 7.88
C GLU A 174 17.37 -5.09 6.74
N SER A 175 16.35 -5.95 6.63
CA SER A 175 16.25 -6.94 5.55
C SER A 175 15.95 -6.33 4.18
N MET A 176 15.46 -5.09 4.13
CA MET A 176 15.16 -4.34 2.90
C MET A 176 15.97 -3.03 2.80
N SER A 177 16.85 -2.77 3.77
CA SER A 177 17.76 -1.62 3.76
C SER A 177 19.18 -2.04 3.44
N ASP A 178 19.89 -1.26 2.64
CA ASP A 178 21.30 -1.48 2.31
C ASP A 178 22.00 -0.17 1.95
N GLU A 179 23.22 0.01 2.43
CA GLU A 179 24.11 1.12 2.08
C GLU A 179 25.11 0.72 0.97
N PHE A 180 24.91 -0.46 0.37
CA PHE A 180 25.65 -1.02 -0.76
C PHE A 180 27.18 -0.90 -0.65
N SER A 181 27.71 -1.18 0.54
CA SER A 181 29.16 -1.30 0.75
C SER A 181 29.74 -2.57 0.12
N THR A 182 28.96 -3.66 0.10
CA THR A 182 29.27 -4.94 -0.56
C THR A 182 27.97 -5.63 -0.98
N TRP A 183 28.03 -6.51 -1.99
CA TRP A 183 26.87 -7.31 -2.38
C TRP A 183 26.47 -8.31 -1.28
N ASP A 184 25.23 -8.19 -0.77
CA ASP A 184 24.66 -9.10 0.22
C ASP A 184 23.67 -10.08 -0.43
N THR A 185 24.11 -11.33 -0.62
CA THR A 185 23.27 -12.40 -1.18
C THR A 185 22.13 -12.82 -0.26
N ASN A 186 22.10 -12.41 1.01
CA ASN A 186 20.96 -12.68 1.90
C ASN A 186 19.82 -11.66 1.69
N LYS A 187 20.12 -10.49 1.15
CA LYS A 187 19.14 -9.43 0.89
C LYS A 187 18.70 -9.38 -0.56
N TRP A 188 19.62 -9.62 -1.51
CA TRP A 188 19.37 -9.33 -2.92
C TRP A 188 19.61 -10.54 -3.83
N PHE A 189 18.87 -10.61 -4.94
CA PHE A 189 19.13 -11.57 -6.01
C PHE A 189 18.92 -10.95 -7.41
N LYS A 190 19.58 -11.54 -8.42
CA LYS A 190 19.48 -11.14 -9.83
C LYS A 190 18.39 -11.94 -10.54
N SER A 191 17.37 -11.27 -11.06
CA SER A 191 16.27 -11.90 -11.81
C SER A 191 16.44 -11.76 -13.32
N THR A 192 15.97 -12.75 -14.10
CA THR A 192 16.26 -12.86 -15.54
C THR A 192 15.02 -12.93 -16.44
N TRP A 193 13.81 -12.75 -15.91
CA TRP A 193 12.64 -12.66 -16.77
C TRP A 193 12.73 -11.38 -17.60
N ASN A 194 12.47 -11.49 -18.90
CA ASN A 194 12.67 -10.37 -19.82
C ASN A 194 11.38 -9.57 -20.00
N TYR A 195 11.53 -8.25 -20.11
CA TYR A 195 10.55 -7.44 -20.83
C TYR A 195 10.51 -7.82 -22.33
N GLY A 196 9.71 -7.08 -23.11
CA GLY A 196 9.73 -7.17 -24.57
C GLY A 196 11.13 -6.95 -25.18
N VAL A 197 11.29 -7.32 -26.45
CA VAL A 197 12.50 -6.99 -27.23
C VAL A 197 12.71 -5.46 -27.18
N PRO A 198 13.93 -4.96 -26.96
CA PRO A 198 15.24 -5.65 -27.07
C PRO A 198 15.89 -6.09 -25.75
N VAL A 199 15.16 -6.09 -24.64
CA VAL A 199 15.75 -6.28 -23.30
C VAL A 199 16.24 -7.71 -23.09
N PHE A 200 17.45 -7.85 -22.54
CA PHE A 200 18.00 -9.11 -22.03
C PHE A 200 18.47 -8.93 -20.57
N MET A 201 17.68 -9.41 -19.60
CA MET A 201 18.01 -9.41 -18.18
C MET A 201 19.02 -10.52 -17.88
N SER A 202 20.23 -10.11 -17.49
CA SER A 202 21.38 -10.99 -17.29
C SER A 202 21.76 -11.09 -15.81
N GLN A 203 22.29 -12.26 -15.40
CA GLN A 203 22.96 -12.41 -14.11
C GLN A 203 24.45 -12.05 -14.18
N SER A 204 24.97 -11.64 -15.35
CA SER A 204 26.38 -11.31 -15.54
C SER A 204 26.84 -10.27 -14.51
N ASP A 205 28.04 -10.49 -13.97
CA ASP A 205 28.72 -9.51 -13.12
C ASP A 205 29.24 -8.31 -13.92
N ASP A 206 29.04 -8.29 -15.24
CA ASP A 206 29.29 -7.12 -16.10
C ASP A 206 28.09 -6.15 -16.16
N ASN A 207 26.89 -6.61 -15.78
CA ASN A 207 25.64 -5.82 -15.91
C ASN A 207 25.07 -5.39 -14.56
N SER A 208 25.50 -6.00 -13.47
CA SER A 208 25.16 -5.52 -12.13
C SER A 208 26.15 -6.01 -11.08
N GLY A 209 26.32 -5.19 -10.05
CA GLY A 209 27.16 -5.51 -8.90
C GLY A 209 27.12 -4.39 -7.88
N VAL A 210 27.93 -4.54 -6.83
CA VAL A 210 28.14 -3.50 -5.83
C VAL A 210 29.62 -3.14 -5.81
N SER A 211 29.92 -1.86 -6.00
CA SER A 211 31.28 -1.33 -5.91
C SER A 211 31.24 0.18 -5.65
N ASP A 212 32.29 0.72 -5.04
CA ASP A 212 32.42 2.14 -4.72
C ASP A 212 31.21 2.71 -3.94
N GLY A 213 30.66 1.91 -3.03
CA GLY A 213 29.49 2.28 -2.20
C GLY A 213 28.18 2.37 -2.97
N ASN A 214 28.06 1.72 -4.13
CA ASN A 214 26.84 1.77 -4.93
C ASN A 214 26.48 0.38 -5.43
N LEU A 215 25.18 0.05 -5.39
CA LEU A 215 24.60 -0.88 -6.34
C LEU A 215 24.59 -0.21 -7.71
N TRP A 216 25.02 -0.92 -8.74
CA TRP A 216 24.98 -0.41 -10.10
C TRP A 216 24.32 -1.41 -11.05
N ILE A 217 23.59 -0.88 -12.03
CA ILE A 217 22.94 -1.64 -13.11
C ILE A 217 23.38 -1.00 -14.42
N LYS A 218 24.08 -1.78 -15.25
CA LYS A 218 24.70 -1.32 -16.49
C LYS A 218 24.04 -1.96 -17.71
N ALA A 219 23.69 -1.12 -18.67
CA ALA A 219 23.26 -1.58 -20.00
C ALA A 219 24.49 -1.73 -20.93
N SER A 220 24.60 -2.88 -21.59
CA SER A 220 25.65 -3.21 -22.54
C SER A 220 25.08 -3.77 -23.83
N LEU A 221 25.83 -3.60 -24.94
CA LEU A 221 25.40 -4.05 -26.25
C LEU A 221 25.77 -5.53 -26.47
N ASN A 222 24.77 -6.37 -26.78
CA ASN A 222 24.96 -7.77 -27.15
C ASN A 222 24.25 -8.10 -28.48
N GLU A 223 24.80 -7.64 -29.61
CA GLU A 223 24.21 -7.89 -30.93
C GLU A 223 24.25 -9.36 -31.35
N SER A 224 25.06 -10.18 -30.69
CA SER A 224 25.12 -11.63 -30.94
C SER A 224 23.95 -12.42 -30.34
N ASN A 225 23.09 -11.78 -29.54
CA ASN A 225 21.91 -12.43 -29.00
C ASN A 225 20.93 -12.80 -30.14
N ALA A 226 20.68 -14.10 -30.32
CA ALA A 226 19.92 -14.64 -31.44
C ALA A 226 18.45 -14.21 -31.48
N ASP A 227 17.89 -13.78 -30.34
CA ASP A 227 16.48 -13.37 -30.21
C ASP A 227 16.28 -11.86 -30.47
N GLY A 228 17.31 -11.17 -30.97
CA GLY A 228 17.27 -9.72 -31.20
C GLY A 228 17.34 -8.91 -29.90
N ARG A 229 17.69 -9.54 -28.77
CA ARG A 229 17.74 -8.90 -27.45
C ARG A 229 19.12 -8.29 -27.18
N TRP A 230 19.42 -7.23 -27.90
CA TRP A 230 20.73 -6.58 -27.88
C TRP A 230 20.97 -5.64 -26.70
N PHE A 231 19.92 -5.24 -25.97
CA PHE A 231 20.03 -4.40 -24.77
C PHE A 231 20.22 -5.31 -23.56
N GLN A 232 21.46 -5.71 -23.31
CA GLN A 232 21.79 -6.56 -22.17
C GLN A 232 21.91 -5.69 -20.91
N THR A 233 21.19 -6.06 -19.85
CA THR A 233 21.01 -5.26 -18.64
C THR A 233 20.79 -6.21 -17.45
N ALA A 234 20.35 -5.70 -16.29
CA ALA A 234 20.05 -6.51 -15.12
C ALA A 234 18.84 -5.98 -14.35
N ARG A 235 18.30 -6.87 -13.50
CA ARG A 235 17.24 -6.58 -12.53
C ARG A 235 17.62 -7.17 -11.18
N ILE A 236 17.47 -6.37 -10.13
CA ILE A 236 17.76 -6.73 -8.76
C ILE A 236 16.48 -6.70 -7.94
N HIS A 237 16.23 -7.78 -7.21
CA HIS A 237 15.09 -7.93 -6.32
C HIS A 237 15.57 -8.05 -4.87
N SER A 238 14.81 -7.49 -3.93
CA SER A 238 14.94 -7.88 -2.52
C SER A 238 14.39 -9.29 -2.32
N LYS A 239 14.96 -10.03 -1.37
CA LYS A 239 14.44 -11.32 -0.91
C LYS A 239 13.35 -11.18 0.13
N ALA A 240 13.40 -10.09 0.89
CA ALA A 240 12.37 -9.74 1.84
C ALA A 240 11.27 -8.95 1.11
N GLU A 241 10.05 -9.14 1.59
CA GLU A 241 8.85 -8.42 1.18
C GLU A 241 8.31 -7.66 2.41
N THR A 242 7.47 -6.66 2.17
CA THR A 242 6.78 -5.93 3.25
C THR A 242 5.42 -5.42 2.80
N ASN A 243 4.56 -5.13 3.76
CA ASN A 243 3.26 -4.49 3.56
C ASN A 243 3.22 -3.06 4.14
N TYR A 244 2.12 -2.33 3.91
CA TYR A 244 1.75 -1.13 4.68
C TYR A 244 1.56 -1.43 6.18
N PRO A 245 1.51 -0.40 7.05
CA PRO A 245 2.11 0.91 6.83
C PRO A 245 3.63 0.80 6.77
N MET A 246 4.25 1.41 5.77
CA MET A 246 5.70 1.39 5.56
C MET A 246 6.17 2.63 4.79
N TYR A 247 7.46 2.91 4.90
CA TYR A 247 8.14 3.89 4.07
C TYR A 247 9.39 3.27 3.48
N THR A 248 9.68 3.56 2.22
CA THR A 248 10.97 3.19 1.62
C THR A 248 11.45 4.28 0.69
N GLU A 249 12.76 4.51 0.70
CA GLU A 249 13.42 5.46 -0.20
C GLU A 249 14.75 4.91 -0.69
N ALA A 250 15.14 5.33 -1.89
CA ALA A 250 16.43 5.01 -2.49
C ALA A 250 17.06 6.27 -3.07
N ARG A 251 18.38 6.38 -2.90
CA ARG A 251 19.16 7.48 -3.47
C ARG A 251 19.81 7.04 -4.78
N ILE A 252 19.31 7.58 -5.88
CA ILE A 252 19.57 7.06 -7.23
C ILE A 252 20.11 8.16 -8.13
N LYS A 253 21.11 7.80 -8.93
CA LYS A 253 21.56 8.57 -10.10
C LYS A 253 21.29 7.74 -11.35
N THR A 254 20.52 8.30 -12.28
CA THR A 254 20.09 7.56 -13.48
C THR A 254 21.22 7.39 -14.49
N ALA A 255 21.17 6.28 -15.23
CA ALA A 255 21.83 6.18 -16.52
C ALA A 255 21.30 7.29 -17.44
N HIS A 256 22.18 7.91 -18.21
CA HIS A 256 21.85 8.93 -19.20
C HIS A 256 21.70 8.34 -20.61
N ILE A 257 20.77 7.41 -20.73
CA ILE A 257 20.36 6.74 -21.98
C ILE A 257 18.83 6.68 -22.04
N SER A 258 18.26 6.46 -23.24
CA SER A 258 16.80 6.36 -23.40
C SER A 258 16.26 5.02 -22.87
N ALA A 259 16.17 4.93 -21.56
CA ALA A 259 15.73 3.77 -20.81
C ALA A 259 15.09 4.24 -19.49
N PHE A 260 14.09 3.50 -19.02
CA PHE A 260 13.61 3.67 -17.65
C PHE A 260 14.62 3.09 -16.67
N ASN A 261 15.01 3.94 -15.72
CA ASN A 261 15.73 3.60 -14.51
C ASN A 261 14.68 3.47 -13.43
N THR A 262 14.48 2.26 -12.91
CA THR A 262 13.31 1.97 -12.10
C THR A 262 13.66 1.72 -10.64
N TYR A 263 12.72 2.09 -9.79
CA TYR A 263 12.63 1.67 -8.41
C TYR A 263 11.15 1.47 -8.13
N TRP A 264 10.76 0.23 -7.86
CA TRP A 264 9.36 -0.17 -7.76
C TRP A 264 9.19 -1.29 -6.74
N LEU A 265 7.95 -1.48 -6.28
CA LEU A 265 7.56 -2.62 -5.45
C LEU A 265 6.54 -3.47 -6.21
N ASN A 266 6.64 -4.79 -6.13
CA ASN A 266 5.67 -5.68 -6.78
C ASN A 266 5.51 -7.01 -6.06
N ASN A 267 4.32 -7.59 -6.17
CA ASN A 267 4.11 -9.02 -5.99
C ASN A 267 3.00 -9.47 -6.94
N GLY A 268 3.30 -10.46 -7.78
CA GLY A 268 2.35 -11.03 -8.72
C GLY A 268 2.79 -10.94 -10.18
N ASN A 269 1.82 -10.95 -11.08
CA ASN A 269 1.99 -10.94 -12.53
C ASN A 269 0.97 -10.04 -13.25
N SER A 270 1.01 -10.01 -14.58
CA SER A 270 0.19 -9.09 -15.40
C SER A 270 -1.33 -9.14 -15.18
N THR A 271 -1.86 -10.23 -14.62
CA THR A 271 -3.31 -10.40 -14.38
C THR A 271 -3.69 -10.51 -12.91
N ASP A 272 -2.70 -10.56 -12.03
CA ASP A 272 -2.90 -10.74 -10.59
C ASP A 272 -1.67 -10.18 -9.84
N ARG A 273 -1.69 -8.88 -9.50
CA ARG A 273 -0.60 -8.18 -8.83
C ARG A 273 -1.03 -6.92 -8.08
N ASP A 274 -0.22 -6.59 -7.08
CA ASP A 274 -0.11 -5.26 -6.49
C ASP A 274 1.28 -4.70 -6.87
N GLU A 275 1.32 -3.47 -7.39
CA GLU A 275 2.55 -2.83 -7.87
C GLU A 275 2.55 -1.33 -7.57
N ILE A 276 3.66 -0.83 -7.00
CA ILE A 276 3.92 0.58 -6.77
C ILE A 276 5.19 0.97 -7.50
N ASP A 277 5.09 1.83 -8.50
CA ASP A 277 6.25 2.40 -9.17
C ASP A 277 6.62 3.71 -8.49
N ILE A 278 7.73 3.71 -7.73
CA ILE A 278 8.27 4.95 -7.15
C ILE A 278 8.88 5.80 -8.26
N ILE A 279 9.68 5.20 -9.14
CA ILE A 279 10.17 5.87 -10.35
C ILE A 279 10.22 4.97 -11.57
N GLU A 280 9.86 5.55 -12.71
CA GLU A 280 10.20 5.11 -14.06
C GLU A 280 10.90 6.25 -14.82
N ASN A 281 12.10 6.64 -14.40
CA ASN A 281 12.74 7.85 -14.90
C ASN A 281 13.64 7.58 -16.12
N ASN A 282 13.49 8.41 -17.16
CA ASN A 282 14.36 8.42 -18.34
C ASN A 282 14.93 9.82 -18.55
N SER A 283 16.24 9.99 -18.30
CA SER A 283 16.88 11.31 -18.39
C SER A 283 17.27 11.73 -19.81
N LYS A 284 17.19 10.83 -20.80
CA LYS A 284 17.62 11.07 -22.18
C LYS A 284 16.68 10.43 -23.20
N PRO A 285 15.41 10.87 -23.27
CA PRO A 285 14.46 10.35 -24.25
C PRO A 285 14.96 10.56 -25.68
N SER A 286 14.88 9.52 -26.51
CA SER A 286 15.27 9.55 -27.93
C SER A 286 14.11 9.92 -28.88
N CYS A 287 12.86 9.85 -28.42
CA CYS A 287 11.68 10.06 -29.28
C CYS A 287 11.44 11.53 -29.70
N GLY A 288 12.10 12.50 -29.05
CA GLY A 288 11.80 13.92 -29.25
C GLY A 288 10.39 14.34 -28.82
N CYS A 289 9.73 13.51 -28.00
CA CYS A 289 8.32 13.61 -27.64
C CYS A 289 8.08 13.82 -26.13
N GLN A 290 9.14 13.79 -25.32
CA GLN A 290 9.09 13.90 -23.86
C GLN A 290 10.01 15.03 -23.37
N PRO A 291 9.57 16.30 -23.41
CA PRO A 291 10.42 17.44 -23.08
C PRO A 291 10.83 17.51 -21.60
N ASP A 292 9.98 17.01 -20.70
CA ASP A 292 10.16 17.15 -19.25
C ASP A 292 10.79 15.93 -18.57
N PHE A 293 10.97 14.83 -19.30
CA PHE A 293 11.44 13.53 -18.76
C PHE A 293 12.77 13.60 -17.99
N ALA A 294 13.63 14.56 -18.31
CA ALA A 294 14.89 14.76 -17.59
C ALA A 294 14.72 15.27 -16.14
N VAL A 295 13.53 15.77 -15.80
CA VAL A 295 13.15 16.34 -14.49
C VAL A 295 11.77 15.89 -14.00
N GLN A 296 11.09 15.01 -14.73
CA GLN A 296 9.81 14.42 -14.36
C GLN A 296 10.00 13.07 -13.66
N MET A 297 9.48 12.96 -12.45
CA MET A 297 9.39 11.76 -11.64
C MET A 297 8.13 11.04 -12.06
N ASN A 298 8.27 9.91 -12.74
CA ASN A 298 7.14 9.12 -13.20
C ASN A 298 6.76 8.10 -12.12
N SER A 299 5.61 8.28 -11.47
CA SER A 299 5.17 7.47 -10.33
C SER A 299 3.73 7.04 -10.52
N GLN A 300 3.44 5.78 -10.20
CA GLN A 300 2.12 5.19 -10.45
C GLN A 300 1.88 3.97 -9.57
N TYR A 301 0.66 3.44 -9.64
CA TYR A 301 0.37 2.10 -9.12
C TYR A 301 -0.32 1.25 -10.18
N PHE A 302 -0.23 -0.06 -10.06
CA PHE A 302 -1.10 -1.01 -10.73
C PHE A 302 -1.75 -1.94 -9.72
N HIS A 303 -3.03 -2.23 -9.93
CA HIS A 303 -3.72 -3.33 -9.30
C HIS A 303 -4.34 -4.21 -10.38
N ALA A 304 -3.87 -5.44 -10.52
CA ALA A 304 -4.48 -6.44 -11.40
C ALA A 304 -5.10 -7.56 -10.58
N ASP A 305 -6.32 -7.96 -10.93
CA ASP A 305 -7.05 -9.06 -10.31
C ASP A 305 -7.95 -9.70 -11.37
N SER A 306 -7.71 -10.98 -11.65
CA SER A 306 -8.39 -11.73 -12.69
C SER A 306 -9.89 -11.94 -12.44
N ASP A 307 -10.33 -11.77 -11.18
CA ASP A 307 -11.72 -11.94 -10.78
C ASP A 307 -12.52 -10.63 -10.85
N LYS A 308 -11.86 -9.50 -11.14
CA LYS A 308 -12.48 -8.17 -11.21
C LYS A 308 -12.51 -7.61 -12.64
N THR A 309 -13.39 -6.64 -12.88
CA THR A 309 -13.52 -5.94 -14.17
C THR A 309 -13.38 -4.43 -13.97
N PRO A 310 -12.50 -3.73 -14.72
CA PRO A 310 -11.50 -4.26 -15.67
C PRO A 310 -10.47 -5.15 -14.95
N VAL A 311 -9.71 -6.03 -15.61
CA VAL A 311 -8.74 -6.90 -14.88
C VAL A 311 -7.69 -6.06 -14.15
N GLU A 312 -7.14 -5.07 -14.84
CA GLU A 312 -6.15 -4.14 -14.33
C GLU A 312 -6.74 -2.73 -14.23
N ILE A 313 -6.43 -2.06 -13.11
CA ILE A 313 -6.56 -0.61 -12.97
C ILE A 313 -5.20 -0.03 -12.63
N ARG A 314 -5.01 1.24 -12.99
CA ARG A 314 -3.80 2.00 -12.70
C ARG A 314 -4.14 3.48 -12.62
N ASP A 315 -3.38 4.19 -11.82
CA ASP A 315 -3.37 5.65 -11.80
C ASP A 315 -1.95 6.16 -11.62
N GLU A 316 -1.72 7.40 -12.03
CA GLU A 316 -0.41 8.04 -11.94
C GLU A 316 -0.54 9.45 -11.37
N ASP A 317 0.47 9.87 -10.62
CA ASP A 317 0.60 11.27 -10.22
C ASP A 317 2.09 11.64 -10.29
N ASN A 318 2.47 12.13 -11.46
CA ASN A 318 3.86 12.45 -11.79
C ASN A 318 4.24 13.80 -11.18
N PHE A 319 5.52 13.95 -10.82
CA PHE A 319 6.02 15.18 -10.19
C PHE A 319 7.19 15.78 -10.95
N LEU A 320 7.17 17.09 -11.20
CA LEU A 320 8.33 17.79 -11.78
C LEU A 320 9.24 18.28 -10.66
N ASN A 321 10.53 17.93 -10.69
CA ASN A 321 11.48 18.37 -9.66
C ASN A 321 11.71 19.89 -9.63
N THR A 322 11.27 20.60 -10.67
CA THR A 322 11.23 22.06 -10.71
C THR A 322 10.19 22.64 -9.74
N ASN A 323 9.26 21.81 -9.25
CA ASN A 323 8.26 22.15 -8.24
C ASN A 323 8.76 21.97 -6.80
N LEU A 324 9.93 21.36 -6.57
CA LEU A 324 10.55 21.29 -5.23
C LEU A 324 10.69 22.69 -4.61
N SER A 325 10.74 22.78 -3.28
CA SER A 325 10.90 24.05 -2.58
C SER A 325 12.15 24.82 -3.03
N GLY A 326 12.10 26.16 -2.94
CA GLY A 326 13.24 27.00 -3.33
C GLY A 326 14.51 26.80 -2.47
N ALA A 327 14.37 26.18 -1.30
CA ALA A 327 15.47 25.84 -0.42
C ALA A 327 16.13 24.50 -0.77
N ASN A 328 15.46 23.65 -1.56
CA ASN A 328 15.96 22.35 -1.96
C ASN A 328 17.12 22.50 -2.95
N PRO A 329 18.32 22.00 -2.63
CA PRO A 329 19.49 22.16 -3.50
C PRO A 329 19.37 21.39 -4.82
N LEU A 330 18.46 20.41 -4.92
CA LEU A 330 18.26 19.56 -6.09
C LEU A 330 17.11 20.02 -7.00
N LYS A 331 16.44 21.13 -6.66
CA LYS A 331 15.38 21.72 -7.50
C LYS A 331 15.90 22.00 -8.93
N GLY A 332 15.29 21.37 -9.92
CA GLY A 332 15.64 21.55 -11.34
C GLY A 332 16.91 20.82 -11.81
N VAL A 333 17.59 20.08 -10.93
CA VAL A 333 18.76 19.26 -11.31
C VAL A 333 18.25 18.02 -12.04
N LYS A 334 18.86 17.65 -13.17
CA LYS A 334 18.38 16.49 -13.94
C LYS A 334 18.80 15.18 -13.27
N TRP A 335 18.03 14.13 -13.53
CA TRP A 335 18.24 12.80 -12.97
C TRP A 335 19.61 12.16 -13.21
N ASN A 336 20.36 12.62 -14.22
CA ASN A 336 21.70 12.15 -14.54
C ASN A 336 22.81 13.09 -14.07
N GLU A 337 22.48 14.29 -13.60
CA GLU A 337 23.44 15.31 -13.19
C GLU A 337 23.89 15.04 -11.74
N ASP A 338 22.96 14.70 -10.85
CA ASP A 338 23.25 14.33 -9.45
C ASP A 338 22.41 13.12 -8.98
N TYR A 339 22.66 12.67 -7.76
CA TYR A 339 21.81 11.71 -7.05
C TYR A 339 20.60 12.43 -6.46
N HIS A 340 19.44 11.83 -6.64
CA HIS A 340 18.17 12.24 -6.03
C HIS A 340 17.65 11.13 -5.12
N THR A 341 16.89 11.49 -4.09
CA THR A 341 16.22 10.54 -3.20
C THR A 341 14.77 10.40 -3.63
N PHE A 342 14.36 9.17 -3.96
CA PHE A 342 13.00 8.84 -4.36
C PHE A 342 12.38 7.95 -3.30
N GLY A 343 11.24 8.34 -2.76
CA GLY A 343 10.60 7.62 -1.66
C GLY A 343 9.10 7.42 -1.85
N VAL A 344 8.56 6.49 -1.09
CA VAL A 344 7.12 6.24 -1.02
C VAL A 344 6.71 5.89 0.40
N TRP A 345 5.66 6.57 0.87
CA TRP A 345 4.89 6.16 2.04
C TRP A 345 3.66 5.41 1.55
N TRP A 346 3.71 4.09 1.69
CA TRP A 346 2.54 3.24 1.51
C TRP A 346 1.80 3.16 2.84
N LYS A 347 0.73 3.96 2.95
CA LYS A 347 0.07 4.27 4.22
C LYS A 347 -0.84 3.15 4.68
N ASP A 348 -1.67 2.66 3.77
CA ASP A 348 -2.68 1.62 3.97
C ASP A 348 -2.96 0.89 2.65
N GLU A 349 -4.00 0.06 2.58
CA GLU A 349 -4.36 -0.68 1.37
C GLU A 349 -4.74 0.17 0.14
N LYS A 350 -4.96 1.48 0.32
CA LYS A 350 -5.35 2.39 -0.76
C LYS A 350 -4.40 3.57 -0.94
N ASN A 351 -3.96 4.20 0.14
CA ASN A 351 -3.29 5.50 0.08
C ASN A 351 -1.77 5.38 -0.06
N ILE A 352 -1.23 5.93 -1.16
CA ILE A 352 0.19 5.93 -1.49
C ILE A 352 0.66 7.37 -1.72
N GLN A 353 1.64 7.83 -0.95
CA GLN A 353 2.26 9.15 -1.09
C GLN A 353 3.71 9.01 -1.55
N PHE A 354 4.06 9.58 -2.70
CA PHE A 354 5.44 9.63 -3.17
C PHE A 354 6.19 10.81 -2.57
N TYR A 355 7.52 10.71 -2.50
CA TYR A 355 8.42 11.75 -2.03
C TYR A 355 9.60 11.89 -2.99
N LEU A 356 10.03 13.13 -3.20
CA LEU A 356 11.20 13.48 -3.98
C LEU A 356 12.10 14.40 -3.16
N ASP A 357 13.37 14.00 -3.00
CA ASP A 357 14.39 14.74 -2.27
C ASP A 357 13.91 15.18 -0.87
N GLY A 358 13.14 14.28 -0.24
CA GLY A 358 12.56 14.43 1.09
C GLY A 358 11.31 15.32 1.19
N GLU A 359 10.84 15.88 0.08
CA GLU A 359 9.57 16.63 0.01
C GLU A 359 8.43 15.75 -0.56
N PRO A 360 7.16 15.97 -0.16
CA PRO A 360 6.03 15.31 -0.81
C PRO A 360 6.00 15.57 -2.32
N ALA A 361 5.82 14.51 -3.10
CA ALA A 361 5.63 14.52 -4.54
C ALA A 361 4.16 14.15 -4.85
N GLY A 362 3.91 13.42 -5.95
CA GLY A 362 2.56 12.95 -6.28
C GLY A 362 1.99 11.95 -5.27
N LYS A 363 0.69 11.70 -5.34
CA LYS A 363 -0.03 10.71 -4.54
C LYS A 363 -1.04 9.95 -5.39
N VAL A 364 -1.26 8.68 -5.08
CA VAL A 364 -2.28 7.86 -5.76
C VAL A 364 -3.13 7.11 -4.73
N VAL A 365 -4.34 6.74 -5.14
CA VAL A 365 -5.30 6.00 -4.33
C VAL A 365 -5.69 4.73 -5.09
N VAL A 366 -5.40 3.56 -4.51
CA VAL A 366 -5.80 2.28 -5.10
C VAL A 366 -7.32 2.25 -5.22
N GLY A 367 -7.80 1.87 -6.41
CA GLY A 367 -9.21 1.94 -6.77
C GLY A 367 -9.56 3.14 -7.62
N HIS A 368 -8.71 4.17 -7.72
CA HIS A 368 -8.87 5.21 -8.75
C HIS A 368 -8.13 4.83 -10.01
N ASP A 369 -8.68 5.14 -11.18
CA ASP A 369 -7.97 4.98 -12.45
C ASP A 369 -7.73 6.32 -13.16
N ARG A 370 -6.85 6.30 -14.17
CA ARG A 370 -6.51 7.49 -14.97
C ARG A 370 -7.70 8.11 -15.72
N SER A 371 -8.84 7.42 -15.81
CA SER A 371 -10.06 7.97 -16.41
C SER A 371 -10.90 8.77 -15.41
N GLY A 372 -10.52 8.75 -14.13
CA GLY A 372 -11.27 9.33 -13.02
C GLY A 372 -12.36 8.38 -12.48
N THR A 373 -12.31 7.08 -12.82
CA THR A 373 -13.28 6.09 -12.31
C THR A 373 -12.81 5.53 -10.97
N THR A 374 -13.73 5.43 -10.01
CA THR A 374 -13.49 4.81 -8.69
C THR A 374 -14.05 3.38 -8.63
N TYR A 375 -13.23 2.46 -8.15
CA TYR A 375 -13.51 1.05 -7.93
C TYR A 375 -13.36 0.77 -6.42
N PRO A 376 -14.43 0.85 -5.62
CA PRO A 376 -14.35 0.79 -4.16
C PRO A 376 -13.76 -0.52 -3.65
N ASP A 377 -14.05 -1.65 -4.31
CA ASP A 377 -13.61 -2.98 -3.88
C ASP A 377 -12.13 -3.29 -4.22
N ARG A 378 -11.34 -2.30 -4.62
CA ARG A 378 -9.92 -2.46 -4.99
C ARG A 378 -9.01 -2.02 -3.86
N GLU A 379 -8.13 -2.91 -3.46
CA GLU A 379 -7.26 -2.76 -2.30
C GLU A 379 -5.97 -3.54 -2.54
N PHE A 380 -4.84 -2.98 -2.12
CA PHE A 380 -3.61 -3.77 -2.05
C PHE A 380 -3.67 -4.72 -0.87
N THR A 381 -3.24 -5.95 -1.08
CA THR A 381 -3.35 -7.04 -0.11
C THR A 381 -2.05 -7.84 0.05
N ARG A 382 -1.08 -7.66 -0.84
CA ARG A 382 0.13 -8.48 -0.92
C ARG A 382 1.32 -7.82 -0.22
N ASP A 383 2.22 -8.62 0.33
CA ASP A 383 3.55 -8.12 0.70
C ASP A 383 4.38 -7.94 -0.59
N LEU A 384 5.10 -6.82 -0.73
CA LEU A 384 5.80 -6.48 -1.96
C LEU A 384 7.32 -6.52 -1.78
N GLU A 385 8.04 -7.07 -2.76
CA GLU A 385 9.50 -6.97 -2.86
C GLU A 385 9.89 -5.64 -3.50
N ILE A 386 11.10 -5.14 -3.19
CA ILE A 386 11.74 -4.03 -3.89
C ILE A 386 12.42 -4.54 -5.16
N ILE A 387 12.26 -3.78 -6.24
CA ILE A 387 12.89 -4.07 -7.52
C ILE A 387 13.59 -2.82 -8.06
N PHE A 388 14.81 -3.02 -8.56
CA PHE A 388 15.55 -2.06 -9.38
C PHE A 388 15.88 -2.69 -10.73
N ASP A 389 15.57 -2.01 -11.82
CA ASP A 389 16.04 -2.39 -13.14
C ASP A 389 16.27 -1.21 -14.08
N LEU A 390 16.84 -1.54 -15.24
CA LEU A 390 17.11 -0.60 -16.31
C LEU A 390 16.64 -1.22 -17.62
N TRP A 391 15.66 -0.62 -18.29
CA TRP A 391 15.06 -1.21 -19.48
C TRP A 391 14.58 -0.19 -20.52
N THR A 392 14.44 -0.64 -21.77
CA THR A 392 14.07 0.22 -22.90
C THR A 392 13.03 -0.47 -23.79
N ASN A 393 12.27 0.34 -24.52
CA ASN A 393 11.29 -0.10 -25.51
C ASN A 393 11.13 0.96 -26.61
N GLU A 394 10.67 0.55 -27.79
CA GLU A 394 10.30 1.47 -28.88
C GLU A 394 8.90 2.06 -28.64
N ALA A 395 8.75 2.79 -27.53
CA ALA A 395 7.49 3.41 -27.14
C ALA A 395 7.68 4.87 -26.73
N ASN A 396 6.77 5.74 -27.19
CA ASN A 396 6.79 7.16 -26.87
C ASN A 396 6.61 7.42 -25.37
N TRP A 397 5.77 6.63 -24.69
CA TRP A 397 5.57 6.75 -23.23
C TRP A 397 6.82 6.40 -22.42
N LEU A 398 7.74 5.58 -22.96
CA LEU A 398 9.04 5.31 -22.34
C LEU A 398 10.08 6.41 -22.64
N GLY A 399 9.81 7.27 -23.62
CA GLY A 399 10.77 8.23 -24.16
C GLY A 399 11.54 7.74 -25.39
N GLY A 400 11.18 6.56 -25.93
CA GLY A 400 11.79 5.99 -27.13
C GLY A 400 12.95 5.03 -26.84
N LEU A 401 13.37 4.33 -27.89
CA LEU A 401 14.37 3.26 -27.81
C LEU A 401 15.77 3.81 -27.50
N ALA A 402 16.53 3.10 -26.66
CA ALA A 402 17.93 3.42 -26.39
C ALA A 402 18.77 3.39 -27.68
N LEU A 403 19.68 4.35 -27.85
CA LEU A 403 20.62 4.34 -28.96
C LEU A 403 21.72 3.31 -28.66
N LYS A 404 21.96 2.37 -29.58
CA LYS A 404 23.03 1.36 -29.44
C LYS A 404 24.41 1.98 -29.20
N SER A 405 24.67 3.15 -29.78
CA SER A 405 25.93 3.88 -29.59
C SER A 405 26.16 4.30 -28.15
N ASP A 406 25.09 4.59 -27.40
CA ASP A 406 25.19 5.04 -26.01
C ASP A 406 25.62 3.89 -25.09
N LEU A 407 25.37 2.62 -25.47
CA LEU A 407 25.74 1.46 -24.67
C LEU A 407 27.24 1.20 -24.60
N ALA A 408 28.03 1.84 -25.47
CA ALA A 408 29.48 1.77 -25.46
C ALA A 408 30.13 2.81 -24.53
N ASP A 409 29.36 3.74 -23.96
CA ASP A 409 29.85 4.81 -23.11
C ASP A 409 29.52 4.54 -21.63
N ASP A 410 30.54 4.08 -20.90
CA ASP A 410 30.47 3.76 -19.48
C ASP A 410 30.19 4.96 -18.56
N ALA A 411 30.30 6.19 -19.07
CA ALA A 411 29.94 7.39 -18.33
C ALA A 411 28.42 7.61 -18.26
N ILE A 412 27.64 6.98 -19.15
CA ILE A 412 26.19 7.23 -19.26
C ILE A 412 25.32 5.98 -19.18
N ASN A 413 25.86 4.79 -19.44
CA ASN A 413 25.07 3.55 -19.56
C ASN A 413 24.75 2.84 -18.22
N THR A 414 25.04 3.48 -17.08
CA THR A 414 24.99 2.84 -15.75
C THR A 414 24.11 3.63 -14.79
N MET A 415 23.04 2.99 -14.30
CA MET A 415 22.24 3.44 -13.16
C MET A 415 23.00 3.12 -11.87
N ARG A 416 22.97 4.03 -10.90
CA ARG A 416 23.62 3.86 -9.60
C ARG A 416 22.63 4.12 -8.46
N VAL A 417 22.62 3.22 -7.49
CA VAL A 417 21.88 3.34 -6.24
C VAL A 417 22.90 3.39 -5.11
N ASP A 418 22.98 4.53 -4.44
CA ASP A 418 23.91 4.78 -3.32
C ASP A 418 23.46 3.98 -2.09
N TRP A 419 22.17 4.05 -1.78
CA TRP A 419 21.54 3.28 -0.72
C TRP A 419 20.05 3.11 -0.99
N VAL A 420 19.46 2.13 -0.32
CA VAL A 420 18.02 1.94 -0.16
C VAL A 420 17.74 1.75 1.32
N ARG A 421 16.71 2.41 1.85
CA ARG A 421 16.33 2.31 3.25
C ARG A 421 14.82 2.16 3.35
N THR A 422 14.41 1.26 4.23
CA THR A 422 13.01 0.89 4.42
C THR A 422 12.69 0.92 5.91
N TRP A 423 11.50 1.39 6.27
CA TRP A 423 11.02 1.48 7.63
C TRP A 423 9.57 0.99 7.73
N LYS A 424 9.22 0.39 8.87
CA LYS A 424 7.83 0.15 9.28
C LYS A 424 7.38 1.24 10.22
N LEU A 425 6.13 1.66 10.06
CA LEU A 425 5.46 2.50 11.05
C LEU A 425 4.88 1.60 12.14
N VAL A 426 5.22 1.84 13.39
CA VAL A 426 4.76 1.06 14.55
C VAL A 426 4.33 1.99 15.68
N GLU A 427 3.59 1.47 16.66
CA GLU A 427 3.29 2.22 17.90
C GLU A 427 4.58 2.59 18.65
N GLU A 428 4.56 3.75 19.32
CA GLU A 428 5.65 4.23 20.17
C GLU A 428 5.97 3.36 21.39
#